data_AF-A0A7J8YY75-F1
#
_entry.id   AF-A0A7J8YY75-F1
#
_cell.length_a   1.000
_cell.length_b   1.000
_cell.length_c   1.000
_cell.angle_alpha   90.00
_cell.angle_beta   90.00
_cell.angle_gamma   90.00
#
_symmetry.space_group_name_H-M   'P 1'
#
loop_
_entity.id
_entity.type
_entity.pdbx_description
1 polymer ?
#
loop_
_entity_poly.entity_id
_entity_poly.type
_entity_poly.pdbx_seq_one_letter_code
_entity_poly.pdbx_strand_id
1 'polypeptide(L)'
;MQKSNYLTAEVVYRKAQMIDPDANKACSLGICLIKQGRYYDARLVLEEISQRKIPGSEEIRARNRAAELLMEINTFEPPPSDVSDILGLDDDFLNGLQLLMNEWGPARSKRLPIFEEISSFRDQLAC
;
A
#
# COMPACT_ATOMS: atom_id res chain seq x y z
N MET A 1 4.92 -21.12 -3.32
CA MET A 1 4.20 -22.12 -2.49
C MET A 1 3.74 -21.61 -1.10
N GLN A 2 3.69 -20.30 -0.81
CA GLN A 2 3.34 -19.82 0.56
C GLN A 2 1.85 -19.49 0.80
N LYS A 3 1.05 -19.30 -0.26
CA LYS A 3 -0.36 -18.84 -0.13
C LYS A 3 -1.27 -19.81 0.64
N SER A 4 -1.06 -21.11 0.51
CA SER A 4 -1.85 -22.14 1.21
C SER A 4 -1.72 -22.07 2.73
N ASN A 5 -0.60 -21.57 3.25
CA ASN A 5 -0.36 -21.55 4.69
C ASN A 5 -1.14 -20.42 5.38
N TYR A 6 -1.42 -19.32 4.68
CA TYR A 6 -2.14 -18.17 5.26
C TYR A 6 -3.63 -18.43 5.45
N LEU A 7 -4.26 -19.22 4.57
CA LEU A 7 -5.65 -19.65 4.73
C LEU A 7 -5.84 -20.50 6.00
N THR A 8 -4.97 -21.49 6.20
CA THR A 8 -4.98 -22.32 7.41
C THR A 8 -4.65 -21.49 8.65
N ALA A 9 -3.66 -20.60 8.56
CA ALA A 9 -3.27 -19.72 9.65
C ALA A 9 -4.41 -18.77 10.05
N GLU A 10 -5.16 -18.21 9.10
CA GLU A 10 -6.35 -17.40 9.37
C GLU A 10 -7.36 -18.16 10.22
N VAL A 11 -7.69 -19.40 9.85
CA VAL A 11 -8.65 -20.22 10.61
C VAL A 11 -8.15 -20.46 12.04
N VAL A 12 -6.85 -20.75 12.21
CA VAL A 12 -6.25 -20.96 13.53
C VAL A 12 -6.29 -19.67 14.36
N TYR A 13 -5.89 -18.53 13.80
CA TYR A 13 -5.89 -17.26 14.52
C TYR A 13 -7.31 -16.79 14.86
N ARG A 14 -8.30 -16.96 13.96
CA ARG A 14 -9.70 -16.66 14.29
C ARG A 14 -10.21 -17.51 15.45
N LYS A 15 -9.93 -18.81 15.46
CA LYS A 15 -10.29 -19.70 16.58
C LYS A 15 -9.57 -19.29 17.87
N ALA A 16 -8.29 -18.96 17.79
CA ALA A 16 -7.52 -18.50 18.95
C ALA A 16 -8.07 -17.19 19.52
N GLN A 17 -8.47 -16.26 18.65
CA GLN A 17 -9.07 -14.98 19.03
C GLN A 17 -10.43 -15.17 19.73
N MET A 18 -11.21 -16.18 19.34
CA MET A 18 -12.50 -16.49 20.00
C MET A 18 -12.33 -17.06 21.41
N ILE A 19 -11.24 -17.78 21.67
CA ILE A 19 -10.97 -18.41 22.98
C ILE A 19 -10.33 -17.40 23.93
N ASP A 20 -9.32 -16.68 23.44
CA ASP A 20 -8.52 -15.75 24.23
C ASP A 20 -8.11 -14.57 23.35
N PRO A 21 -8.94 -13.51 23.30
CA PRO A 21 -8.68 -12.34 22.47
C PRO A 21 -7.40 -11.62 22.90
N ASP A 22 -6.45 -11.48 21.97
CA ASP A 22 -5.17 -10.81 22.23
C ASP A 22 -4.75 -9.97 21.02
N ALA A 23 -4.11 -8.84 21.29
CA ALA A 23 -3.67 -7.92 20.25
C ALA A 23 -2.58 -8.50 19.34
N ASN A 24 -1.70 -9.37 19.84
CA ASN A 24 -0.67 -10.01 19.01
C ASN A 24 -1.27 -11.05 18.06
N LYS A 25 -2.25 -11.83 18.55
CA LYS A 25 -3.03 -12.76 17.71
C LYS A 25 -3.83 -12.01 16.64
N ALA A 26 -4.47 -10.91 17.00
CA ALA A 26 -5.18 -10.04 16.05
C ALA A 26 -4.21 -9.42 15.00
N CYS A 27 -3.03 -8.95 15.40
CA CYS A 27 -1.99 -8.51 14.45
C CYS A 27 -1.58 -9.63 13.49
N SER A 28 -1.39 -10.85 14.02
CA SER A 28 -0.99 -12.02 13.22
C SER A 28 -2.08 -12.42 12.22
N LEU A 29 -3.35 -12.30 12.61
CA LEU A 29 -4.50 -12.44 11.72
C LEU A 29 -4.50 -11.36 10.61
N GLY A 30 -4.26 -10.10 10.97
CA GLY A 30 -4.14 -8.99 10.01
C GLY A 30 -3.08 -9.26 8.95
N ILE A 31 -1.89 -9.75 9.34
CA ILE A 31 -0.83 -10.14 8.39
C ILE A 31 -1.30 -11.25 7.44
N CYS A 32 -1.98 -12.27 7.97
CA CYS A 32 -2.51 -13.35 7.13
C CYS A 32 -3.50 -12.84 6.09
N LEU A 33 -4.35 -11.87 6.45
CA LEU A 33 -5.32 -11.25 5.55
C LEU A 33 -4.63 -10.38 4.49
N ILE A 34 -3.62 -9.59 4.87
CA ILE A 34 -2.80 -8.79 3.93
C ILE A 34 -2.13 -9.69 2.90
N LYS A 35 -1.49 -10.80 3.33
CA LYS A 35 -0.82 -11.73 2.41
C LYS A 35 -1.79 -12.50 1.51
N GLN A 36 -3.07 -12.54 1.85
CA GLN A 36 -4.13 -13.05 1.00
C GLN A 36 -4.72 -11.98 0.04
N GLY A 37 -4.31 -10.71 0.16
CA GLY A 37 -4.87 -9.59 -0.60
C GLY A 37 -6.23 -9.11 -0.08
N ARG A 38 -6.64 -9.56 1.12
CA ARG A 38 -7.91 -9.20 1.75
C ARG A 38 -7.72 -7.95 2.63
N TYR A 39 -7.46 -6.83 1.99
CA TYR A 39 -7.07 -5.59 2.67
C TYR A 39 -8.17 -4.99 3.55
N TYR A 40 -9.43 -5.04 3.09
CA TYR A 40 -10.58 -4.56 3.86
C TYR A 40 -10.74 -5.30 5.20
N ASP A 41 -10.72 -6.64 5.15
CA ASP A 41 -10.81 -7.47 6.35
C ASP A 41 -9.62 -7.25 7.29
N ALA A 42 -8.41 -7.09 6.73
CA ALA A 42 -7.22 -6.79 7.50
C ALA A 42 -7.35 -5.45 8.24
N ARG A 43 -7.84 -4.41 7.57
CA ARG A 43 -8.06 -3.09 8.15
C ARG A 43 -8.99 -3.16 9.36
N LEU A 44 -10.15 -3.82 9.23
CA LEU A 44 -11.10 -3.97 10.33
C LEU A 44 -10.45 -4.57 11.58
N VAL A 45 -9.66 -5.64 11.41
CA VAL A 45 -8.97 -6.31 12.53
C VAL A 45 -7.92 -5.38 13.17
N LEU A 46 -7.15 -4.63 12.37
CA LEU A 46 -6.11 -3.73 12.87
C LEU A 46 -6.67 -2.47 13.52
N GLU A 47 -7.83 -2.00 13.06
CA GLU A 47 -8.56 -0.88 13.67
C GLU A 47 -9.09 -1.22 15.06
N GLU A 48 -9.52 -2.47 15.30
CA GLU A 48 -9.92 -2.91 16.64
C GLU A 48 -8.79 -2.80 17.66
N ILE A 49 -7.54 -3.09 17.24
CA ILE A 49 -6.34 -2.90 18.07
C ILE A 49 -6.09 -1.41 18.30
N SER A 50 -6.20 -0.59 17.26
CA SER A 50 -5.98 0.86 17.36
C SER A 50 -7.01 1.55 18.26
N GLN A 51 -8.26 1.10 18.22
CA GLN A 51 -9.39 1.58 19.03
C GLN A 51 -9.42 0.97 20.43
N ARG A 52 -8.43 0.17 20.79
CA ARG A 52 -8.28 -0.47 22.09
C ARG A 52 -9.45 -1.39 22.49
N LYS A 53 -10.04 -2.05 21.50
CA LYS A 53 -11.20 -2.94 21.70
C LYS A 53 -10.81 -4.36 22.13
N ILE A 54 -9.52 -4.71 22.04
CA ILE A 54 -9.00 -6.06 22.27
C ILE A 54 -8.02 -6.03 23.45
N PRO A 55 -8.11 -6.97 24.40
CA PRO A 55 -7.10 -7.11 25.45
C PRO A 55 -5.65 -7.13 24.88
N GLY A 56 -4.74 -6.43 25.53
CA GLY A 56 -3.35 -6.25 25.07
C GLY A 56 -3.12 -5.08 24.11
N SER A 57 -4.17 -4.42 23.62
CA SER A 57 -4.07 -3.22 22.76
C SER A 57 -3.49 -1.98 23.45
N GLU A 58 -3.43 -1.97 24.78
CA GLU A 58 -2.84 -0.85 25.53
C GLU A 58 -1.34 -0.74 25.26
N GLU A 59 -0.69 -1.87 24.95
CA GLU A 59 0.74 -1.91 24.65
C GLU A 59 1.04 -1.06 23.42
N ILE A 60 1.93 -0.07 23.60
CA ILE A 60 2.36 0.83 22.54
C ILE A 60 2.91 0.04 21.35
N ARG A 61 3.62 -1.07 21.61
CA ARG A 61 4.17 -1.95 20.58
C ARG A 61 3.09 -2.57 19.69
N ALA A 62 2.00 -3.05 20.28
CA ALA A 62 0.90 -3.64 19.53
C ALA A 62 0.23 -2.60 18.61
N ARG A 63 0.02 -1.38 19.12
CA ARG A 63 -0.53 -0.27 18.33
C ARG A 63 0.40 0.21 17.23
N ASN A 64 1.70 0.34 17.50
CA ASN A 64 2.68 0.72 16.49
C ASN A 64 2.70 -0.30 15.35
N ARG A 65 2.68 -1.60 15.69
CA ARG A 65 2.63 -2.67 14.70
C ARG A 65 1.33 -2.64 13.89
N ALA A 66 0.18 -2.37 14.53
CA ALA A 66 -1.08 -2.21 13.82
C ALA A 66 -1.05 -1.01 12.86
N ALA A 67 -0.48 0.12 13.29
CA ALA A 67 -0.34 1.31 12.48
C ALA A 67 0.58 1.10 11.25
N GLU A 68 1.71 0.40 11.43
CA GLU A 68 2.60 0.01 10.33
C GLU A 68 1.86 -0.84 9.28
N LEU A 69 1.08 -1.83 9.71
CA LEU A 69 0.32 -2.69 8.82
C LEU A 69 -0.84 -1.94 8.12
N LEU A 70 -1.48 -0.99 8.80
CA LEU A 70 -2.47 -0.10 8.19
C LEU A 70 -1.85 0.79 7.11
N MET A 71 -0.63 1.29 7.35
CA MET A 71 0.12 2.04 6.34
C MET A 71 0.48 1.14 5.14
N GLU A 72 0.91 -0.11 5.36
CA GLU A 72 1.14 -1.08 4.28
C GLU A 72 -0.13 -1.26 3.42
N ILE A 73 -1.30 -1.45 4.05
CA ILE A 73 -2.58 -1.56 3.34
C ILE A 73 -2.87 -0.33 2.49
N ASN A 74 -2.66 0.88 3.04
CA ASN A 74 -2.94 2.14 2.34
C ASN A 74 -2.03 2.34 1.11
N THR A 75 -0.88 1.69 1.02
CA THR A 75 -0.03 1.76 -0.18
C THR A 75 -0.56 0.89 -1.33
N PHE A 76 -1.39 -0.12 -1.02
CA PHE A 76 -2.03 -0.98 -2.01
C PHE A 76 -3.41 -0.50 -2.44
N GLU A 77 -4.05 0.37 -1.63
CA GLU A 77 -5.32 0.97 -1.98
C GLU A 77 -5.07 2.24 -2.81
N PRO A 78 -5.71 2.42 -3.98
CA PRO A 78 -5.69 3.71 -4.65
C PRO A 78 -6.27 4.76 -3.69
N PRO A 79 -5.76 6.02 -3.71
CA PRO A 79 -6.36 7.07 -2.90
C PRO A 79 -7.85 7.13 -3.20
N PRO A 80 -8.73 7.19 -2.18
CA PRO A 80 -10.15 7.36 -2.43
C PRO A 80 -10.34 8.61 -3.28
N SER A 81 -11.14 8.54 -4.34
CA SER A 81 -11.38 9.66 -5.26
C SER A 81 -11.73 10.96 -4.52
N ASP A 82 -12.42 10.84 -3.39
CA ASP A 82 -12.84 11.96 -2.55
C ASP A 82 -11.67 12.73 -1.91
N VAL A 83 -10.50 12.12 -1.67
CA VAL A 83 -9.36 12.87 -1.10
C VAL A 83 -8.61 13.66 -2.17
N SER A 84 -8.68 13.27 -3.45
CA SER A 84 -8.19 14.12 -4.54
C SER A 84 -9.03 15.40 -4.63
N ASP A 85 -10.35 15.29 -4.51
CA ASP A 85 -11.26 16.44 -4.49
C ASP A 85 -11.05 17.32 -3.25
N ILE A 86 -10.90 16.72 -2.05
CA ILE A 86 -10.69 17.46 -0.79
C ILE A 86 -9.31 18.14 -0.74
N LEU A 87 -8.27 17.51 -1.28
CA LEU A 87 -6.92 18.07 -1.33
C LEU A 87 -6.71 18.98 -2.55
N GLY A 88 -7.73 19.21 -3.38
CA GLY A 88 -7.64 20.03 -4.58
C GLY A 88 -6.59 19.52 -5.57
N LEU A 89 -6.35 18.21 -5.58
CA LEU A 89 -5.52 17.53 -6.57
C LEU A 89 -6.38 17.19 -7.79
N ASP A 90 -6.96 18.23 -8.39
CA ASP A 90 -7.69 18.09 -9.63
C ASP A 90 -6.74 17.78 -10.80
N ASP A 91 -7.31 17.29 -11.90
CA ASP A 91 -6.55 17.00 -13.12
C ASP A 91 -5.81 18.25 -13.62
N ASP A 92 -6.36 19.44 -13.40
CA ASP A 92 -5.75 20.71 -13.79
C ASP A 92 -4.48 21.03 -12.97
N PHE A 93 -4.47 20.77 -11.65
CA PHE A 93 -3.28 20.91 -10.80
C PHE A 93 -2.19 19.91 -11.18
N LEU A 94 -2.55 18.65 -11.43
CA LEU A 94 -1.60 17.63 -11.89
C LEU A 94 -1.01 17.95 -13.26
N ASN A 95 -1.85 18.45 -14.19
CA ASN A 95 -1.41 18.92 -15.50
C ASN A 95 -0.49 20.14 -15.39
N GLY A 96 -0.79 21.08 -14.49
CA GLY A 96 0.06 22.25 -14.21
C GLY A 96 1.42 21.85 -13.64
N LEU A 97 1.46 20.89 -12.71
CA LEU A 97 2.70 20.35 -12.16
C LEU A 97 3.53 19.61 -13.23
N GLN A 98 2.87 18.85 -14.10
CA GLN A 98 3.52 18.19 -15.24
C GLN A 98 4.10 19.20 -16.23
N LEU A 99 3.40 20.31 -16.49
CA LEU A 99 3.89 21.39 -17.35
C LEU A 99 5.12 22.06 -16.73
N LEU A 100 5.08 22.37 -15.44
CA LEU A 100 6.20 22.95 -14.69
C LEU A 100 7.42 22.01 -14.69
N MET A 101 7.21 20.71 -14.48
CA MET A 101 8.29 19.71 -14.57
C MET A 101 8.90 19.63 -15.98
N ASN A 102 8.10 19.82 -17.01
CA ASN A 102 8.57 19.83 -18.41
C ASN A 102 9.29 21.14 -18.77
N GLU A 103 8.95 22.24 -18.10
CA GLU A 103 9.55 23.56 -18.33
C GLU A 103 10.88 23.72 -17.59
N TRP A 104 11.00 23.16 -16.37
CA TRP A 104 12.18 23.27 -15.51
C TRP A 104 13.09 22.04 -15.55
N GLY A 105 12.68 20.95 -16.20
CA GLY A 105 13.50 19.78 -16.47
C GLY A 105 14.11 19.84 -17.88
N PRO A 106 15.31 19.26 -18.13
CA PRO A 106 15.71 18.98 -19.50
C PRO A 106 14.62 18.12 -20.14
N ALA A 107 14.27 18.37 -21.40
CA ALA A 107 13.21 17.66 -22.12
C ALA A 107 13.45 16.14 -22.07
N ARG A 108 12.91 15.46 -21.06
CA ARG A 108 13.06 14.02 -20.91
C ARG A 108 12.08 13.39 -21.87
N SER A 109 12.61 12.75 -22.89
CA SER A 109 11.80 11.88 -23.73
C SER A 109 11.13 10.84 -22.83
N LYS A 110 9.87 10.47 -23.11
CA LYS A 110 9.18 9.39 -22.38
C LYS A 110 9.83 8.00 -22.62
N ARG A 111 10.99 7.97 -23.27
CA ARG A 111 11.74 6.76 -23.62
C ARG A 111 12.80 6.52 -22.56
N LEU A 112 13.03 5.25 -22.22
CA LEU A 112 14.11 4.89 -21.31
C LEU A 112 15.46 5.36 -21.92
N PRO A 113 16.45 5.75 -21.10
CA PRO A 113 17.74 6.28 -21.57
C PRO A 113 18.43 5.41 -22.62
N ILE A 114 18.23 4.09 -22.50
CA ILE A 114 18.73 3.06 -23.42
C ILE A 114 18.26 3.30 -24.87
N PHE A 115 17.07 3.85 -25.08
CA PHE A 115 16.50 4.12 -26.40
C PHE A 115 16.93 5.47 -26.98
N GLU A 116 17.47 6.39 -26.19
CA GLU A 116 18.10 7.62 -26.70
C GLU A 116 19.45 7.28 -27.35
N GLU A 117 20.22 6.38 -26.73
CA GLU A 117 21.52 5.93 -27.24
C GLU A 117 21.38 5.26 -28.62
N ILE A 118 20.34 4.44 -28.83
CA ILE A 118 20.05 3.74 -30.10
C ILE A 118 19.56 4.70 -31.20
N SER A 119 18.94 5.83 -30.85
CA SER A 119 18.42 6.79 -31.84
C SER A 119 19.55 7.50 -32.58
N SER A 120 20.66 7.81 -31.90
CA SER A 120 21.87 8.40 -32.50
C SER A 120 22.45 7.51 -33.62
N PHE A 121 22.42 6.20 -33.44
CA PHE A 121 22.92 5.24 -34.44
C PHE A 121 22.00 5.09 -35.66
N ARG A 122 20.73 5.45 -35.56
CA ARG A 122 19.75 5.25 -36.65
C ARG A 122 19.85 6.34 -37.72
N ASP A 123 20.28 7.55 -37.35
CA ASP A 123 20.45 8.67 -38.29
C ASP A 123 21.72 8.54 -39.15
N GLN A 124 22.61 7.59 -38.84
CA GLN A 124 23.81 7.28 -39.65
C GLN A 124 23.57 6.23 -40.74
N LEU A 125 22.38 5.63 -40.81
CA LEU A 125 22.04 4.57 -41.76
C LEU A 125 21.12 5.05 -42.91
N ALA A 126 20.84 6.36 -42.98
CA ALA A 126 20.16 6.98 -44.11
C ALA A 126 21.19 7.64 -45.04
N CYS A 127 21.90 6.82 -45.83
CA CYS A 127 22.58 7.20 -47.06
C CYS A 127 22.03 6.33 -48.20
#